data_AF-A0AAD9RQG6-F1
#
_entry.id   AF-A0AAD9RQG6-F1
#
_cell.length_a   1.000
_cell.length_b   1.000
_cell.length_c   1.000
_cell.angle_alpha   90.00
_cell.angle_beta   90.00
_cell.angle_gamma   90.00
#
_symmetry.space_group_name_H-M   'P 1'
#
loop_
_entity.id
_entity.type
_entity.pdbx_description
1 polymer ?
#
loop_
_entity_poly.entity_id
_entity_poly.type
_entity_poly.pdbx_seq_one_letter_code
_entity_poly.pdbx_strand_id
1 'polypeptide(L)'
;MLLYRVFKNGTKEFFSDLGKYMSLLKKQNLDGLNNIKREEIQLIYTMPKDLLKISPVLLISMLPFTNYFIFPLAYYFPRQLLTYHFWTLEQRANFMLLDHTKRFKHSRPLFYCMETKVNCINDIYLKRKWNGIIACLGSGGHPTTESVISCGTLFENSPYSLEELGDKHMKELLGIHGLTIWRPFRRQRLIERGMLIKRMDDAIVKEGGITNMSEESLSWRIKSYEYVSAKYERLAPTMDHVVCLS
;
A
#
# COMPACT_ATOMS: atom_id res chain seq x y z
N MET A 1 1.51 15.55 30.66
CA MET A 1 0.21 15.81 30.00
C MET A 1 0.15 15.39 28.52
N LEU A 2 1.22 15.55 27.73
CA LEU A 2 1.23 15.21 26.29
C LEU A 2 0.90 13.73 26.00
N LEU A 3 1.48 12.80 26.78
CA LEU A 3 1.27 11.35 26.64
C LEU A 3 -0.19 10.95 26.81
N TYR A 4 -0.83 11.39 27.90
CA TYR A 4 -2.25 11.13 28.15
C TYR A 4 -3.14 11.65 27.01
N ARG A 5 -2.81 12.83 26.44
CA ARG A 5 -3.56 13.40 25.31
C ARG A 5 -3.42 12.55 24.04
N VAL A 6 -2.21 12.10 23.72
CA VAL A 6 -1.95 11.23 22.55
C VAL A 6 -2.67 9.90 22.71
N PHE A 7 -2.58 9.26 23.88
CA PHE A 7 -3.29 7.99 24.14
C PHE A 7 -4.80 8.16 24.14
N LYS A 8 -5.35 9.19 24.81
CA LYS A 8 -6.79 9.46 24.86
C LYS A 8 -7.36 9.74 23.46
N ASN A 9 -6.68 10.55 22.67
CA ASN A 9 -7.09 10.84 21.30
C ASN A 9 -6.97 9.59 20.43
N GLY A 10 -5.86 8.86 20.53
CA GLY A 10 -5.63 7.61 19.80
C GLY A 10 -6.68 6.54 20.12
N THR A 11 -7.07 6.35 21.39
CA THR A 11 -8.16 5.45 21.75
C THR A 11 -9.49 5.90 21.15
N LYS A 12 -9.79 7.21 21.20
CA LYS A 12 -11.06 7.74 20.66
C LYS A 12 -11.15 7.51 19.16
N GLU A 13 -10.07 7.82 18.43
CA GLU A 13 -9.99 7.60 16.98
C GLU A 13 -10.10 6.10 16.65
N PHE A 14 -9.38 5.25 17.37
CA PHE A 14 -9.42 3.80 17.19
C PHE A 14 -10.83 3.23 17.39
N PHE A 15 -11.52 3.56 18.49
CA PHE A 15 -12.88 3.09 18.74
C PHE A 15 -13.90 3.63 17.74
N SER A 16 -13.73 4.88 17.28
CA SER A 16 -14.56 5.44 16.19
C SER A 16 -14.43 4.59 14.93
N ASP A 17 -13.20 4.28 14.52
CA ASP A 17 -12.94 3.49 13.33
C ASP A 17 -13.36 2.02 13.50
N LEU A 18 -13.25 1.46 14.70
CA LEU A 18 -13.80 0.14 15.01
C LEU A 18 -15.33 0.11 14.90
N GLY A 19 -16.00 1.13 15.42
CA GLY A 19 -17.45 1.28 15.29
C GLY A 19 -17.88 1.32 13.83
N LYS A 20 -17.19 2.13 13.01
CA LYS A 20 -17.41 2.18 11.56
C LYS A 20 -17.18 0.81 10.90
N TYR A 21 -16.08 0.14 11.24
CA TYR A 21 -15.77 -1.20 10.72
C TYR A 21 -16.88 -2.21 11.04
N MET A 22 -17.39 -2.24 12.26
CA MET A 22 -18.49 -3.13 12.66
C MET A 22 -19.79 -2.83 11.90
N SER A 23 -20.11 -1.56 11.69
CA SER A 23 -21.26 -1.15 10.88
C SER A 23 -21.11 -1.56 9.42
N LEU A 24 -19.90 -1.46 8.86
CA LEU A 24 -19.61 -1.88 7.49
C LEU A 24 -19.70 -3.40 7.30
N LEU A 25 -19.21 -4.19 8.27
CA LEU A 25 -19.37 -5.64 8.23
C LEU A 25 -20.85 -6.06 8.24
N LYS A 26 -21.69 -5.40 9.04
CA LYS A 26 -23.14 -5.62 9.03
C LYS A 26 -23.76 -5.25 7.69
N LYS A 27 -23.40 -4.10 7.12
CA LYS A 27 -23.88 -3.62 5.81
C LYS A 27 -23.46 -4.55 4.67
N GLN A 28 -22.22 -5.03 4.69
CA GLN A 28 -21.70 -5.97 3.68
C GLN A 28 -22.49 -7.29 3.66
N ASN A 29 -22.87 -7.80 4.82
CA ASN A 29 -23.66 -9.03 4.93
C ASN A 29 -25.13 -8.85 4.45
N LEU A 30 -25.63 -7.62 4.36
CA LEU A 30 -27.03 -7.32 4.03
C LEU A 30 -27.22 -6.82 2.58
N ASP A 31 -26.41 -5.87 2.11
CA ASP A 31 -26.67 -5.13 0.85
C ASP A 31 -25.71 -5.47 -0.30
N GLY A 32 -24.70 -6.31 -0.07
CA GLY A 32 -23.67 -6.60 -1.06
C GLY A 32 -22.73 -5.42 -1.34
N LEU A 33 -21.56 -5.71 -1.91
CA LEU A 33 -20.39 -4.81 -2.02
C LEU A 33 -20.57 -3.61 -2.99
N ASN A 34 -21.77 -3.32 -3.48
CA ASN A 34 -21.96 -2.48 -4.67
C ASN A 34 -21.80 -0.97 -4.42
N ASN A 35 -21.99 -0.50 -3.18
CA ASN A 35 -21.92 0.92 -2.81
C ASN A 35 -20.94 1.19 -1.66
N ILE A 36 -19.73 0.63 -1.76
CA ILE A 36 -18.67 0.82 -0.78
C ILE A 36 -17.77 1.97 -1.23
N LYS A 37 -17.63 2.99 -0.38
CA LYS A 37 -16.74 4.12 -0.59
C LYS A 37 -15.28 3.69 -0.42
N ARG A 38 -14.35 4.42 -1.01
CA ARG A 38 -12.92 4.10 -0.96
C ARG A 38 -12.40 4.03 0.49
N GLU A 39 -12.83 4.96 1.34
CA GLU A 39 -12.45 4.98 2.77
C GLU A 39 -12.93 3.73 3.52
N GLU A 40 -14.11 3.22 3.17
CA GLU A 40 -14.68 2.00 3.76
C GLU A 40 -13.87 0.76 3.31
N ILE A 41 -13.48 0.68 2.04
CA ILE A 41 -12.59 -0.39 1.53
C ILE A 41 -11.25 -0.40 2.28
N GLN A 42 -10.66 0.79 2.45
CA GLN A 42 -9.41 0.94 3.19
C GLN A 42 -9.57 0.50 4.65
N LEU A 43 -10.65 0.91 5.30
CA LEU A 43 -10.92 0.59 6.70
C LEU A 43 -11.10 -0.92 6.89
N ILE A 44 -11.91 -1.57 6.05
CA ILE A 44 -12.14 -3.02 6.08
C ILE A 44 -10.83 -3.81 5.96
N TYR A 45 -9.90 -3.35 5.13
CA TYR A 45 -8.63 -4.06 4.91
C TYR A 45 -7.57 -3.78 5.99
N THR A 46 -7.60 -2.58 6.58
CA THR A 46 -6.58 -2.13 7.55
C THR A 46 -6.93 -2.56 8.97
N MET A 47 -8.21 -2.44 9.37
CA MET A 47 -8.65 -2.72 10.74
C MET A 47 -8.36 -4.10 11.30
N PRO A 48 -8.53 -5.23 10.58
CA PRO A 48 -8.24 -6.54 11.16
C PRO A 48 -6.76 -6.69 11.53
N LYS A 49 -5.85 -6.04 10.77
CA LYS A 49 -4.42 -6.06 11.05
C LYS A 49 -4.10 -5.19 12.27
N ASP A 50 -4.72 -4.02 12.36
CA ASP A 50 -4.58 -3.12 13.49
C ASP A 50 -5.11 -3.74 14.79
N LEU A 51 -6.25 -4.44 14.72
CA LEU A 51 -6.82 -5.22 15.83
C LEU A 51 -5.89 -6.33 16.30
N LEU A 52 -5.37 -7.14 15.37
CA LEU A 52 -4.46 -8.22 15.71
C LEU A 52 -3.15 -7.70 16.32
N LYS A 53 -2.71 -6.51 15.91
CA LYS A 53 -1.51 -5.85 16.45
C LYS A 53 -1.73 -5.30 17.86
N ILE A 54 -2.88 -4.67 18.13
CA ILE A 54 -3.16 -4.03 19.42
C ILE A 54 -3.76 -4.99 20.46
N SER A 55 -4.39 -6.08 20.02
CA SER A 55 -5.02 -7.08 20.89
C SER A 55 -4.09 -7.61 22.00
N PRO A 56 -2.82 -7.98 21.73
CA PRO A 56 -1.91 -8.41 22.79
C PRO A 56 -1.70 -7.34 23.88
N VAL A 57 -1.56 -6.08 23.49
CA VAL A 57 -1.41 -4.95 24.42
C VAL A 57 -2.67 -4.79 25.28
N LEU A 58 -3.85 -4.87 24.64
CA LEU A 58 -5.13 -4.77 25.33
C LEU A 58 -5.35 -5.92 26.32
N LEU A 59 -5.12 -7.16 25.90
CA LEU A 59 -5.26 -8.35 26.74
C LEU A 59 -4.33 -8.31 27.95
N ILE A 60 -3.07 -7.92 27.74
CA ILE A 60 -2.09 -7.80 28.83
C ILE A 60 -2.51 -6.66 29.79
N SER A 61 -3.03 -5.54 29.28
CA SER A 61 -3.43 -4.39 30.11
C SER A 61 -4.65 -4.66 31.02
N MET A 62 -5.45 -5.68 30.69
CA MET A 62 -6.58 -6.09 31.54
C MET A 62 -6.11 -6.79 32.83
N LEU A 63 -4.88 -7.30 32.87
CA LEU A 63 -4.34 -7.97 34.05
C LEU A 63 -3.88 -6.95 35.10
N PRO A 64 -4.12 -7.20 36.41
CA PRO A 64 -3.55 -6.37 37.46
C PRO A 64 -2.02 -6.48 37.44
N PHE A 65 -1.33 -5.41 37.84
CA PHE A 65 0.15 -5.29 37.92
C PHE A 65 0.93 -5.25 36.59
N THR A 66 0.40 -5.75 35.47
CA THR A 66 1.07 -5.70 34.15
C THR A 66 1.08 -4.30 33.54
N ASN A 67 0.12 -3.45 33.93
CA ASN A 67 -0.03 -2.08 33.44
C ASN A 67 1.23 -1.22 33.63
N TYR A 68 1.99 -1.47 34.70
CA TYR A 68 3.25 -0.75 34.97
C TYR A 68 4.35 -1.06 33.96
N PHE A 69 4.29 -2.21 33.28
CA PHE A 69 5.30 -2.62 32.30
C PHE A 69 4.83 -2.39 30.86
N ILE A 70 3.56 -2.66 30.56
CA ILE A 70 3.04 -2.62 29.19
C ILE A 70 2.99 -1.20 28.63
N PHE A 71 2.64 -0.18 29.43
CA PHE A 71 2.58 1.20 28.96
C PHE A 71 3.96 1.79 28.65
N PRO A 72 4.99 1.64 29.51
CA PRO A 72 6.36 2.00 29.13
C PRO A 72 6.84 1.24 27.89
N LEU A 73 6.57 -0.06 27.80
CA LEU A 73 6.98 -0.86 26.64
C LEU A 73 6.32 -0.36 25.34
N ALA A 74 5.02 -0.06 25.36
CA ALA A 74 4.31 0.51 24.23
C ALA A 74 4.83 1.89 23.84
N TYR A 75 5.31 2.68 24.81
CA TYR A 75 5.95 3.97 24.57
C TYR A 75 7.33 3.84 23.90
N TYR A 76 8.15 2.89 24.33
CA TYR A 76 9.48 2.65 23.74
C TYR A 76 9.40 1.95 22.38
N PHE A 77 8.39 1.10 22.15
CA PHE A 77 8.20 0.33 20.91
C PHE A 77 6.86 0.62 20.22
N PRO A 78 6.59 1.90 19.86
CA PRO A 78 5.30 2.31 19.32
C PRO A 78 5.02 1.64 17.97
N ARG A 79 6.05 1.37 17.16
CA ARG A 79 5.90 0.75 15.84
C ARG A 79 5.45 -0.71 15.93
N GLN A 80 5.85 -1.44 16.95
CA GLN A 80 5.52 -2.86 17.12
C GLN A 80 4.19 -3.05 17.85
N LEU A 81 3.97 -2.27 18.91
CA LEU A 81 2.87 -2.50 19.85
C LEU A 81 1.64 -1.61 19.61
N LEU A 82 1.80 -0.48 18.94
CA LEU A 82 0.73 0.49 18.72
C LEU A 82 0.32 0.59 17.24
N THR A 83 -0.94 0.95 17.01
CA THR A 83 -1.47 1.27 15.67
C THR A 83 -1.19 2.73 15.34
N TYR A 84 -1.42 3.11 14.07
CA TYR A 84 -1.14 4.46 13.60
C TYR A 84 -1.90 5.54 14.40
N HIS A 85 -3.07 5.22 14.95
CA HIS A 85 -3.89 6.08 15.82
C HIS A 85 -3.13 6.66 17.01
N PHE A 86 -2.17 5.94 17.56
CA PHE A 86 -1.42 6.35 18.76
C PHE A 86 -0.10 7.04 18.46
N TRP A 87 0.29 7.13 17.20
CA TRP A 87 1.55 7.75 16.80
C TRP A 87 1.40 9.25 16.64
N THR A 88 2.40 10.00 17.10
CA THR A 88 2.52 11.43 16.79
C THR A 88 2.71 11.64 15.29
N LEU A 89 2.41 12.85 14.78
CA LEU A 89 2.57 13.16 13.35
C LEU A 89 4.01 12.92 12.86
N GLU A 90 5.00 13.28 13.67
CA GLU A 90 6.42 13.04 13.39
C GLU A 90 6.74 11.54 13.33
N GLN A 91 6.28 10.75 14.31
CA GLN A 91 6.45 9.30 14.30
C GLN A 91 5.77 8.64 13.09
N ARG A 92 4.57 9.11 12.71
CA ARG A 92 3.87 8.63 11.51
C ARG A 92 4.71 8.87 10.27
N ALA A 93 5.25 10.07 10.08
CA ALA A 93 6.11 10.40 8.94
C ALA A 93 7.39 9.55 8.91
N ASN A 94 8.08 9.43 10.05
CA ASN A 94 9.30 8.64 10.15
C ASN A 94 9.07 7.15 9.90
N PHE A 95 8.04 6.54 10.49
CA PHE A 95 7.75 5.12 10.28
C PHE A 95 7.29 4.82 8.87
N MET A 96 6.54 5.75 8.28
CA MET A 96 6.19 5.71 6.87
C MET A 96 7.42 5.72 5.98
N LEU A 97 8.35 6.66 6.19
CA LEU A 97 9.61 6.73 5.44
C LEU A 97 10.41 5.42 5.55
N LEU A 98 10.50 4.85 6.76
CA LEU A 98 11.18 3.58 7.00
C LEU A 98 10.52 2.42 6.25
N ASP A 99 9.19 2.32 6.29
CA ASP A 99 8.44 1.30 5.58
C ASP A 99 8.61 1.43 4.06
N HIS A 100 8.58 2.67 3.53
CA HIS A 100 8.84 2.95 2.12
C HIS A 100 10.25 2.56 1.71
N THR A 101 11.27 2.99 2.46
CA THR A 101 12.66 2.65 2.18
C THR A 101 12.88 1.15 2.17
N LYS A 102 12.22 0.42 3.08
CA LYS A 102 12.27 -1.05 3.12
C LYS A 102 11.65 -1.68 1.88
N ARG A 103 10.48 -1.22 1.43
CA ARG A 103 9.80 -1.72 0.23
C ARG A 103 10.58 -1.39 -1.04
N PHE A 104 11.11 -0.17 -1.12
CA PHE A 104 11.85 0.32 -2.28
C PHE A 104 13.12 -0.49 -2.55
N LYS A 105 13.75 -1.11 -1.53
CA LYS A 105 14.89 -2.03 -1.71
C LYS A 105 14.59 -3.21 -2.64
N HIS A 106 13.32 -3.60 -2.76
CA HIS A 106 12.88 -4.70 -3.62
C HIS A 106 12.67 -4.28 -5.09
N SER A 107 12.60 -2.98 -5.39
CA SER A 107 12.40 -2.46 -6.75
C SER A 107 13.52 -2.88 -7.71
N ARG A 108 14.79 -2.69 -7.33
CA ARG A 108 15.94 -3.02 -8.19
C ARG A 108 16.04 -4.53 -8.49
N PRO A 109 15.94 -5.43 -7.49
CA PRO A 109 15.84 -6.86 -7.75
C PRO A 109 14.63 -7.25 -8.62
N LEU A 110 13.49 -6.58 -8.46
CA LEU A 110 12.32 -6.79 -9.33
C LEU A 110 12.64 -6.44 -10.79
N PHE A 111 13.23 -5.27 -11.03
CA PHE A 111 13.65 -4.86 -12.38
C PHE A 111 14.59 -5.87 -13.03
N TYR A 112 15.56 -6.38 -12.28
CA TYR A 112 16.45 -7.43 -12.77
C TYR A 112 15.70 -8.73 -13.13
N CYS A 113 14.70 -9.14 -12.33
CA CYS A 113 13.86 -10.28 -12.66
C CYS A 113 13.04 -10.06 -13.95
N MET A 114 12.64 -8.82 -14.21
CA MET A 114 11.96 -8.47 -15.46
C MET A 114 12.93 -8.51 -16.65
N GLU A 115 14.08 -7.84 -16.53
CA GLU A 115 15.10 -7.78 -17.58
C GLU A 115 15.57 -9.17 -18.04
N THR A 116 15.83 -10.07 -17.08
CA THR A 116 16.25 -11.45 -17.38
C THR A 116 15.20 -12.26 -18.14
N LYS A 117 13.91 -11.96 -17.94
CA LYS A 117 12.79 -12.67 -18.58
C LYS A 117 12.42 -12.11 -19.96
N VAL A 118 12.96 -10.96 -20.36
CA VAL A 118 12.70 -10.38 -21.70
C VAL A 118 13.15 -11.31 -22.82
N ASN A 119 14.21 -12.08 -22.60
CA ASN A 119 14.70 -13.03 -23.59
C ASN A 119 13.74 -14.20 -23.85
N CYS A 120 12.79 -14.46 -22.95
CA CYS A 120 11.77 -15.49 -23.11
C CYS A 120 10.57 -15.04 -23.95
N ILE A 121 10.52 -13.78 -24.39
CA ILE A 121 9.43 -13.26 -25.22
C ILE A 121 9.63 -13.72 -26.66
N ASN A 122 8.65 -14.47 -27.19
CA ASN A 122 8.68 -14.99 -28.56
C ASN A 122 8.37 -13.91 -29.62
N ASP A 123 7.43 -13.01 -29.34
CA ASP A 123 7.08 -11.93 -30.26
C ASP A 123 8.18 -10.85 -30.29
N ILE A 124 8.82 -10.71 -31.45
CA ILE A 124 9.92 -9.77 -31.70
C ILE A 124 9.49 -8.32 -31.51
N TYR A 125 8.25 -7.97 -31.92
CA TYR A 125 7.73 -6.61 -31.78
C TYR A 125 7.49 -6.26 -30.31
N LEU A 126 6.78 -7.12 -29.58
CA LEU A 126 6.54 -6.95 -28.14
C LEU A 126 7.85 -6.96 -27.36
N LYS A 127 8.80 -7.82 -27.71
CA LYS A 127 10.13 -7.86 -27.09
C LYS A 127 10.88 -6.54 -27.25
N ARG A 128 10.88 -5.95 -28.46
CA ARG A 128 11.54 -4.65 -28.71
C ARG A 128 10.88 -3.54 -27.91
N LYS A 129 9.54 -3.49 -27.91
CA LYS A 129 8.78 -2.48 -27.17
C LYS A 129 9.02 -2.57 -25.67
N TRP A 130 8.97 -3.79 -25.13
CA TRP A 130 9.20 -4.07 -23.71
C TRP A 130 10.63 -3.75 -23.28
N ASN A 131 11.63 -4.06 -24.11
CA ASN A 131 13.01 -3.62 -23.89
C ASN A 131 13.14 -2.09 -23.82
N GLY A 132 12.43 -1.35 -24.68
CA GLY A 132 12.39 0.11 -24.63
C GLY A 132 11.81 0.63 -23.31
N ILE A 133 10.76 -0.02 -22.81
CA ILE A 133 10.14 0.32 -21.52
C ILE A 133 11.10 0.04 -20.35
N ILE A 134 11.75 -1.12 -20.34
CA ILE A 134 12.74 -1.47 -19.30
C ILE A 134 13.94 -0.52 -19.34
N ALA A 135 14.45 -0.17 -20.52
CA ALA A 135 15.53 0.79 -20.66
C ALA A 135 15.14 2.20 -20.16
N CYS A 136 13.91 2.65 -20.48
CA CYS A 136 13.35 3.90 -19.97
C CYS A 136 13.30 3.89 -18.44
N LEU A 137 12.73 2.86 -17.84
CA LEU A 137 12.64 2.69 -16.39
C LEU A 137 14.03 2.60 -15.73
N GLY A 138 14.97 1.88 -16.35
CA GLY A 138 16.36 1.75 -15.88
C GLY A 138 17.14 3.06 -15.92
N SER A 139 16.85 3.93 -16.89
CA SER A 139 17.41 5.29 -16.97
C SER A 139 16.77 6.29 -15.99
N GLY A 140 15.72 5.87 -15.26
CA GLY A 140 14.96 6.73 -14.35
C GLY A 140 13.86 7.55 -15.04
N GLY A 141 13.54 7.23 -16.29
CA GLY A 141 12.41 7.81 -17.02
C GLY A 141 11.07 7.16 -16.68
N HIS A 142 9.98 7.76 -17.16
CA HIS A 142 8.63 7.22 -17.03
C HIS A 142 8.07 6.85 -18.41
N PRO A 143 7.71 5.57 -18.65
CA PRO A 143 7.12 5.16 -19.92
C PRO A 143 5.70 5.71 -20.06
N THR A 144 5.29 6.03 -21.28
CA THR A 144 3.91 6.47 -21.58
C THR A 144 2.91 5.36 -21.24
N THR A 145 1.76 5.72 -20.68
CA THR A 145 0.68 4.78 -20.32
C THR A 145 0.29 3.87 -21.48
N GLU A 146 0.11 4.43 -22.68
CA GLU A 146 -0.22 3.68 -23.90
C GLU A 146 0.83 2.61 -24.24
N SER A 147 2.12 2.92 -24.02
CA SER A 147 3.21 1.99 -24.27
C SER A 147 3.15 0.79 -23.31
N VAL A 148 2.81 1.04 -22.05
CA VAL A 148 2.66 -0.01 -21.03
C VAL A 148 1.43 -0.87 -21.31
N ILE A 149 0.29 -0.25 -21.61
CA ILE A 149 -0.98 -0.95 -21.91
C ILE A 149 -0.81 -1.91 -23.08
N SER A 150 -0.11 -1.48 -24.14
CA SER A 150 0.13 -2.34 -25.31
C SER A 150 0.97 -3.59 -25.02
N CYS A 151 1.70 -3.62 -23.90
CA CYS A 151 2.45 -4.77 -23.44
C CYS A 151 1.67 -5.62 -22.41
N GLY A 152 0.38 -5.34 -22.20
CA GLY A 152 -0.48 -6.05 -21.24
C GLY A 152 -0.54 -7.56 -21.46
N THR A 153 -0.46 -8.01 -22.71
CA THR A 153 -0.47 -9.44 -23.09
C THR A 153 0.68 -10.24 -22.47
N LEU A 154 1.81 -9.58 -22.13
CA LEU A 154 2.96 -10.19 -21.45
C LEU A 154 2.69 -10.51 -19.98
N PHE A 155 1.69 -9.85 -19.37
CA PHE A 155 1.25 -10.05 -18.00
C PHE A 155 0.03 -10.97 -17.89
N GLU A 156 -0.71 -11.13 -18.98
CA GLU A 156 -1.76 -12.14 -19.08
C GLU A 156 -1.16 -13.53 -19.31
N ASN A 157 -0.12 -13.61 -20.15
CA ASN A 157 0.54 -14.85 -20.55
C ASN A 157 2.01 -14.89 -20.09
N SER A 158 2.79 -15.84 -20.60
CA SER A 158 4.24 -15.88 -20.41
C SER A 158 4.92 -14.59 -20.90
N PRO A 159 5.94 -14.04 -20.21
CA PRO A 159 6.64 -14.58 -19.04
C PRO A 159 6.27 -13.94 -17.69
N TYR A 160 5.34 -12.97 -17.65
CA TYR A 160 4.99 -12.23 -16.42
C TYR A 160 3.61 -12.57 -15.87
N SER A 161 2.88 -13.51 -16.48
CA SER A 161 1.69 -14.08 -15.87
C SER A 161 1.97 -14.50 -14.45
N LEU A 162 1.04 -14.19 -13.55
CA LEU A 162 1.15 -14.56 -12.16
C LEU A 162 1.51 -16.05 -12.07
N GLU A 163 0.84 -16.93 -12.82
CA GLU A 163 1.03 -18.39 -12.81
C GLU A 163 2.47 -18.85 -13.06
N GLU A 164 3.21 -18.14 -13.91
CA GLU A 164 4.56 -18.50 -14.35
C GLU A 164 5.68 -17.75 -13.60
N LEU A 165 5.34 -16.87 -12.66
CA LEU A 165 6.32 -16.13 -11.87
C LEU A 165 7.18 -17.07 -11.03
N GLY A 166 8.50 -17.02 -11.26
CA GLY A 166 9.47 -17.72 -10.42
C GLY A 166 9.57 -17.15 -9.00
N ASP A 167 10.09 -17.94 -8.08
CA ASP A 167 10.14 -17.62 -6.64
C ASP A 167 10.84 -16.29 -6.32
N LYS A 168 11.93 -15.97 -7.03
CA LYS A 168 12.65 -14.70 -6.85
C LYS A 168 11.75 -13.52 -7.20
N HIS A 169 11.13 -13.55 -8.38
CA HIS A 169 10.23 -12.48 -8.83
C HIS A 169 9.04 -12.33 -7.86
N MET A 170 8.42 -13.45 -7.46
CA MET A 170 7.32 -13.46 -6.49
C MET A 170 7.72 -12.83 -5.15
N LYS A 171 8.91 -13.16 -4.63
CA LYS A 171 9.44 -12.59 -3.38
C LYS A 171 9.59 -11.07 -3.47
N GLU A 172 10.15 -10.57 -4.57
CA GLU A 172 10.36 -9.13 -4.76
C GLU A 172 9.03 -8.38 -4.92
N LEU A 173 8.06 -8.94 -5.63
CA LEU A 173 6.69 -8.40 -5.73
C LEU A 173 6.00 -8.33 -4.36
N LEU A 174 6.07 -9.39 -3.56
CA LEU A 174 5.55 -9.36 -2.19
C LEU A 174 6.25 -8.28 -1.36
N GLY A 175 7.57 -8.15 -1.49
CA GLY A 175 8.38 -7.16 -0.77
C GLY A 175 7.97 -5.72 -1.09
N ILE A 176 7.81 -5.38 -2.37
CA ILE A 176 7.33 -4.08 -2.84
C ILE A 176 5.96 -3.74 -2.26
N HIS A 177 5.04 -4.69 -2.28
CA HIS A 177 3.70 -4.50 -1.72
C HIS A 177 3.64 -4.56 -0.18
N GLY A 178 4.78 -4.68 0.50
CA GLY A 178 4.86 -4.72 1.96
C GLY A 178 4.24 -5.98 2.57
N LEU A 179 4.18 -7.07 1.81
CA LEU A 179 3.60 -8.34 2.21
C LEU A 179 4.68 -9.25 2.80
N THR A 180 4.38 -9.90 3.93
CA THR A 180 5.31 -10.83 4.59
C THR A 180 5.64 -12.03 3.70
N ILE A 181 6.91 -12.31 3.44
CA ILE A 181 7.40 -13.38 2.53
C ILE A 181 7.17 -14.79 3.10
N TRP A 182 7.28 -14.96 4.42
CA TRP A 182 7.19 -16.26 5.10
C TRP A 182 5.78 -16.82 5.23
N ARG A 183 4.74 -16.01 4.99
CA ARG A 183 3.35 -16.51 5.05
C ARG A 183 3.04 -17.39 3.82
N PRO A 184 2.27 -18.47 3.98
CA PRO A 184 1.88 -19.34 2.88
C PRO A 184 0.96 -18.62 1.88
N PHE A 185 0.66 -19.29 0.77
CA PHE A 185 -0.23 -18.79 -0.29
C PHE A 185 0.23 -17.46 -0.90
N ARG A 186 1.54 -17.35 -1.19
CA ARG A 186 2.18 -16.15 -1.76
C ARG A 186 1.44 -15.59 -2.98
N ARG A 187 1.12 -16.45 -3.94
CA ARG A 187 0.38 -16.11 -5.17
C ARG A 187 -1.01 -15.54 -4.85
N GLN A 188 -1.80 -16.27 -4.06
CA GLN A 188 -3.15 -15.86 -3.68
C GLN A 188 -3.14 -14.49 -2.98
N ARG A 189 -2.18 -14.25 -2.10
CA ARG A 189 -2.06 -12.96 -1.39
C ARG A 189 -1.69 -11.81 -2.32
N LEU A 190 -0.92 -12.08 -3.37
CA LEU A 190 -0.62 -11.08 -4.39
C LEU A 190 -1.86 -10.78 -5.24
N ILE A 191 -2.64 -11.81 -5.60
CA ILE A 191 -3.94 -11.66 -6.28
C ILE A 191 -4.90 -10.83 -5.43
N GLU A 192 -5.07 -11.17 -4.16
CA GLU A 192 -5.89 -10.40 -3.22
C GLU A 192 -5.45 -8.94 -3.12
N ARG A 193 -4.14 -8.70 -3.12
CA ARG A 193 -3.58 -7.35 -3.11
C ARG A 193 -3.88 -6.59 -4.40
N GLY A 194 -3.76 -7.22 -5.56
CA GLY A 194 -4.12 -6.63 -6.86
C GLY A 194 -5.63 -6.35 -6.95
N MET A 195 -6.46 -7.27 -6.48
CA MET A 195 -7.91 -7.07 -6.42
C MET A 195 -8.33 -5.95 -5.46
N LEU A 196 -7.61 -5.78 -4.35
CA LEU A 196 -7.82 -4.64 -3.47
C LEU A 196 -7.50 -3.32 -4.19
N ILE A 197 -6.36 -3.25 -4.89
CA ILE A 197 -5.96 -2.09 -5.69
C ILE A 197 -7.04 -1.75 -6.72
N LYS A 198 -7.48 -2.73 -7.51
CA LYS A 198 -8.54 -2.55 -8.49
C LYS A 198 -9.83 -2.00 -7.88
N ARG A 199 -10.29 -2.57 -6.77
CA ARG A 199 -11.52 -2.10 -6.09
C ARG A 199 -11.39 -0.67 -5.58
N MET A 200 -10.20 -0.27 -5.13
CA MET A 200 -9.94 1.11 -4.71
C MET A 200 -9.96 2.06 -5.91
N ASP A 201 -9.39 1.66 -7.05
CA ASP A 201 -9.43 2.43 -8.29
C ASP A 201 -10.87 2.59 -8.80
N ASP A 202 -11.65 1.51 -8.82
CA ASP A 202 -13.06 1.52 -9.21
C ASP A 202 -13.89 2.44 -8.29
N ALA A 203 -13.61 2.44 -6.98
CA ALA A 203 -14.28 3.32 -6.03
C ALA A 203 -13.93 4.80 -6.26
N ILE A 204 -12.68 5.11 -6.62
CA ILE A 204 -12.25 6.48 -6.95
C ILE A 204 -13.00 6.99 -8.19
N VAL A 205 -13.15 6.15 -9.22
CA VAL A 205 -13.91 6.52 -10.43
C VAL A 205 -15.36 6.81 -10.07
N LYS A 206 -15.98 5.98 -9.22
CA LYS A 206 -17.36 6.20 -8.74
C LYS A 206 -17.53 7.49 -7.93
N GLU A 207 -16.51 7.90 -7.18
CA GLU A 207 -16.53 9.10 -6.33
C GLU A 207 -16.34 10.42 -7.12
N GLY A 208 -16.25 10.37 -8.46
CA GLY A 208 -16.05 11.54 -9.32
C GLY A 208 -14.60 11.75 -9.73
N GLY A 209 -13.73 10.75 -9.58
CA GLY A 209 -12.35 10.77 -10.03
C GLY A 209 -11.40 11.53 -9.09
N ILE A 210 -10.19 11.77 -9.57
CA ILE A 210 -9.06 12.32 -8.78
C ILE A 210 -9.33 13.76 -8.35
N THR A 211 -10.05 14.52 -9.17
CA THR A 211 -10.35 15.95 -8.96
C THR A 211 -11.31 16.18 -7.80
N ASN A 212 -12.11 15.18 -7.43
CA ASN A 212 -13.06 15.26 -6.30
C ASN A 212 -12.49 14.67 -4.99
N MET A 213 -11.23 14.21 -4.99
CA MET A 213 -10.60 13.62 -3.81
C MET A 213 -10.06 14.70 -2.86
N SER A 214 -10.23 14.51 -1.56
CA SER A 214 -9.57 15.36 -0.56
C SER A 214 -8.04 15.24 -0.61
N GLU A 215 -7.31 16.27 -0.19
CA GLU A 215 -5.85 16.28 -0.19
C GLU A 215 -5.24 15.14 0.65
N GLU A 216 -5.85 14.83 1.79
CA GLU A 216 -5.49 13.68 2.64
C GLU A 216 -5.66 12.35 1.90
N SER A 217 -6.72 12.26 1.09
CA SER A 217 -7.07 11.10 0.28
C SER A 217 -6.06 10.85 -0.84
N LEU A 218 -5.60 11.93 -1.49
CA LEU A 218 -4.55 11.88 -2.51
C LEU A 218 -3.20 11.50 -1.89
N SER A 219 -2.85 12.12 -0.76
CA SER A 219 -1.64 11.79 0.00
C SER A 219 -1.63 10.31 0.40
N TRP A 220 -2.76 9.79 0.89
CA TRP A 220 -2.88 8.37 1.21
C TRP A 220 -2.74 7.47 -0.02
N ARG A 221 -3.33 7.85 -1.17
CA ARG A 221 -3.22 7.08 -2.41
C ARG A 221 -1.77 7.00 -2.87
N ILE A 222 -1.08 8.12 -2.88
CA ILE A 222 0.37 8.23 -3.09
C ILE A 222 1.15 7.29 -2.13
N LYS A 223 0.73 7.25 -0.87
CA LYS A 223 1.35 6.40 0.15
C LYS A 223 1.05 4.90 -0.02
N SER A 224 -0.11 4.54 -0.58
CA SER A 224 -0.55 3.15 -0.78
C SER A 224 -0.18 2.57 -2.15
N TYR A 225 -0.04 3.45 -3.15
CA TYR A 225 0.45 3.23 -4.52
C TYR A 225 1.82 3.91 -4.66
N GLU A 226 2.85 3.17 -4.27
CA GLU A 226 4.27 3.38 -4.58
C GLU A 226 4.65 4.71 -5.27
N TYR A 227 4.75 5.79 -4.49
CA TYR A 227 5.14 7.08 -5.04
C TYR A 227 6.66 7.22 -5.13
N VAL A 228 7.10 7.33 -6.37
CA VAL A 228 8.41 7.77 -6.90
C VAL A 228 8.74 9.23 -6.49
N SER A 229 8.20 9.71 -5.37
CA SER A 229 8.20 11.13 -4.98
C SER A 229 9.18 11.50 -3.87
N ALA A 230 10.16 10.64 -3.59
CA ALA A 230 11.32 11.09 -2.83
C ALA A 230 12.27 11.99 -3.66
N LYS A 231 11.96 12.26 -4.94
CA LYS A 231 12.69 13.20 -5.79
C LYS A 231 11.95 14.53 -6.04
N TYR A 232 10.65 14.63 -5.72
CA TYR A 232 9.84 15.82 -6.03
C TYR A 232 9.96 16.95 -5.00
N GLU A 233 10.45 16.68 -3.79
CA GLU A 233 10.80 17.74 -2.81
C GLU A 233 12.00 18.61 -3.24
N ARG A 234 12.68 18.25 -4.35
CA ARG A 234 13.72 19.08 -4.99
C ARG A 234 13.26 19.82 -6.25
N LEU A 235 12.00 19.69 -6.66
CA LEU A 235 11.46 20.28 -7.90
C LEU A 235 10.15 21.07 -7.69
N ALA A 236 9.88 21.48 -6.44
CA ALA A 236 8.73 22.30 -6.07
C ALA A 236 8.51 23.63 -6.85
N PRO A 237 9.46 24.24 -7.61
CA PRO A 237 9.14 25.47 -8.35
C PRO A 237 8.56 25.28 -9.76
N THR A 238 8.40 24.05 -10.29
CA THR A 238 8.03 23.86 -11.71
C THR A 238 6.64 23.27 -11.98
N MET A 239 5.79 23.07 -10.96
CA MET A 239 4.46 22.45 -11.14
C MET A 239 3.31 23.44 -11.38
N ASP A 240 3.57 24.74 -11.51
CA ASP A 240 2.52 25.73 -11.87
C ASP A 240 2.12 25.68 -13.37
N HIS A 241 2.84 24.94 -14.21
CA HIS A 241 2.58 24.90 -15.66
C HIS A 241 1.95 23.60 -16.19
N VAL A 242 1.73 22.57 -15.36
CA VAL A 242 1.22 21.27 -15.85
C VAL A 242 -0.27 21.04 -15.53
N VAL A 243 -0.90 21.90 -14.71
CA VAL A 243 -2.32 21.75 -14.32
C VAL A 243 -3.29 22.47 -15.28
N CYS A 244 -2.80 23.15 -16.32
CA CYS A 244 -3.66 23.96 -17.21
C CYS A 244 -4.09 23.32 -18.54
N LEU A 245 -3.86 22.04 -18.80
CA LEU A 245 -4.38 21.40 -20.03
C LEU A 245 -4.93 20.00 -19.77
N SER A 246 -6.13 19.95 -19.21
CA SER A 246 -7.14 18.91 -19.46
C SER A 246 -8.50 19.46 -19.09
#